data_AF-A0A4S4BPP1-F1
#
_entry.id   AF-A0A4S4BPP1-F1
#
_cell.length_a   1.000
_cell.length_b   1.000
_cell.length_c   1.000
_cell.angle_alpha   90.00
_cell.angle_beta   90.00
_cell.angle_gamma   90.00
#
_symmetry.space_group_name_H-M   'P 1'
#
loop_
_entity.id
_entity.type
_entity.pdbx_description
1 polymer ?
#
loop_
_entity_poly.entity_id
_entity_poly.type
_entity_poly.pdbx_seq_one_letter_code
_entity_poly.pdbx_strand_id
1 'polypeptide(L)'
;MDIALWIVQGVLALMFISAGAMKTFNSKKAKATMPWAQDSSTGFVVFVGLAELLGGIGLILPEALDVAPVLTPIAAIGLAVVMVLAAGHHAKRGEKQAVVMNVVLLALSLFVAIGRF
;
A
#
# COMPACT_ATOMS: atom_id res chain seq x y z
N MET A 1 7.15 -19.47 -10.58
CA MET A 1 6.18 -18.44 -10.14
C MET A 1 6.78 -17.57 -9.03
N ASP A 2 7.58 -18.15 -8.15
CA ASP A 2 8.17 -17.46 -7.00
C ASP A 2 9.04 -16.25 -7.35
N ILE A 3 9.85 -16.32 -8.40
CA ILE A 3 10.67 -15.17 -8.83
C ILE A 3 9.76 -13.99 -9.22
N ALA A 4 8.66 -14.25 -9.92
CA ALA A 4 7.71 -13.20 -10.29
C ALA A 4 7.02 -12.59 -9.05
N LEU A 5 6.63 -13.43 -8.08
CA LEU A 5 6.04 -12.98 -6.81
C LEU A 5 7.03 -12.13 -6.02
N TRP A 6 8.29 -12.56 -5.91
CA TRP A 6 9.35 -11.79 -5.25
C TRP A 6 9.61 -10.45 -5.92
N ILE A 7 9.63 -10.39 -7.25
CA ILE A 7 9.77 -9.13 -7.99
C ILE A 7 8.60 -8.20 -7.68
N VAL A 8 7.36 -8.70 -7.77
CA VAL A 8 6.17 -7.89 -7.48
C VAL A 8 6.14 -7.43 -6.02
N GLN A 9 6.43 -8.32 -5.08
CA GLN A 9 6.54 -8.01 -3.65
C GLN A 9 7.60 -6.92 -3.41
N GLY A 10 8.77 -7.03 -4.03
CA GLY A 10 9.84 -6.04 -3.89
C GLY A 10 9.44 -4.65 -4.39
N VAL A 11 8.80 -4.59 -5.57
CA VAL A 11 8.28 -3.33 -6.13
C VAL A 11 7.19 -2.74 -5.24
N LEU A 12 6.19 -3.54 -4.86
CA LEU A 12 5.10 -3.11 -3.98
C LEU A 12 5.62 -2.65 -2.62
N ALA A 13 6.53 -3.39 -2.01
CA ALA A 13 7.13 -3.05 -0.73
C ALA A 13 7.87 -1.72 -0.82
N LEU A 14 8.70 -1.50 -1.85
CA LEU A 14 9.39 -0.23 -2.03
C LEU A 14 8.41 0.95 -2.17
N MET A 15 7.36 0.78 -2.97
CA MET A 15 6.34 1.82 -3.17
C MET A 15 5.56 2.11 -1.89
N PHE A 16 5.08 1.09 -1.19
CA PHE A 16 4.26 1.25 0.01
C PHE A 16 5.07 1.69 1.23
N ILE A 17 6.30 1.21 1.40
CA ILE A 17 7.19 1.66 2.48
C ILE A 17 7.54 3.13 2.27
N SER A 18 7.91 3.53 1.05
CA SER A 18 8.26 4.94 0.77
C SER A 18 7.06 5.88 0.94
N ALA A 19 5.89 5.52 0.39
CA ALA A 19 4.66 6.29 0.56
C ALA A 19 4.20 6.33 2.03
N GLY A 20 4.19 5.18 2.70
CA GLY A 20 3.78 5.02 4.09
C GLY A 20 4.69 5.77 5.05
N ALA A 21 6.00 5.70 4.86
CA ALA A 21 6.97 6.47 5.64
C ALA A 21 6.79 7.99 5.45
N MET A 22 6.53 8.44 4.23
CA MET A 22 6.25 9.86 3.97
C MET A 22 4.99 10.34 4.71
N LYS A 23 3.90 9.57 4.65
CA LYS A 23 2.63 9.90 5.32
C LYS A 23 2.73 9.83 6.85
N THR A 24 3.48 8.88 7.38
CA THR A 24 3.64 8.64 8.82
C THR A 24 4.58 9.66 9.46
N PHE A 25 5.81 9.76 8.96
CA PHE A 25 6.88 10.56 9.60
C PHE A 25 6.92 12.00 9.10
N ASN A 26 6.38 12.26 7.90
CA ASN A 26 6.42 13.57 7.26
C ASN A 26 5.01 14.05 6.87
N SER A 27 4.01 13.85 7.74
CA SER A 27 2.60 14.16 7.48
C SER A 27 2.36 15.61 7.03
N LYS A 28 3.10 16.59 7.56
CA LYS A 28 3.04 17.99 7.08
C LYS A 28 3.42 18.11 5.60
N LYS A 29 4.51 17.46 5.20
CA LYS A 29 4.97 17.44 3.80
C LYS A 29 3.98 16.69 2.92
N ALA A 30 3.49 15.53 3.38
CA ALA A 30 2.47 14.75 2.67
C ALA A 30 1.21 15.59 2.40
N LYS A 31 0.73 16.33 3.41
CA LYS A 31 -0.40 17.27 3.25
C LYS A 31 -0.09 18.42 2.30
N ALA A 32 1.14 18.92 2.27
CA ALA A 32 1.50 19.99 1.34
C ALA A 32 1.55 19.50 -0.12
N THR A 33 2.00 18.27 -0.36
CA THR A 33 2.26 17.74 -1.72
C THR A 33 1.14 16.89 -2.30
N MET A 34 0.25 16.33 -1.48
CA MET A 34 -0.82 15.43 -1.92
C MET A 34 -2.19 16.11 -1.79
N PRO A 35 -2.92 16.36 -2.89
CA PRO A 35 -4.21 17.05 -2.86
C PRO A 35 -5.24 16.41 -1.92
N TRP A 36 -5.34 15.08 -1.90
CA TRP A 36 -6.28 14.36 -1.03
C TRP A 36 -5.98 14.55 0.48
N ALA A 37 -4.71 14.75 0.81
CA ALA A 37 -4.25 14.85 2.19
C ALA A 37 -4.49 16.25 2.77
N GLN A 38 -4.61 17.28 1.94
CA GLN A 38 -4.87 18.66 2.36
C GLN A 38 -6.17 18.75 3.18
N ASP A 39 -7.23 18.15 2.64
CA ASP A 39 -8.58 18.16 3.20
C ASP A 39 -8.77 17.12 4.33
N SER A 40 -7.77 16.25 4.54
CA SER A 40 -7.83 15.16 5.53
C SER A 40 -7.22 15.57 6.86
N SER A 41 -7.71 14.99 7.97
CA SER A 41 -7.08 15.20 9.28
C SER A 41 -5.67 14.60 9.31
N THR A 42 -4.75 15.19 10.07
CA THR A 42 -3.38 14.68 10.20
C THR A 42 -3.36 13.25 10.72
N GLY A 43 -4.23 12.93 11.67
CA GLY A 43 -4.36 11.58 12.22
C GLY A 43 -4.78 10.55 11.16
N PHE A 44 -5.70 10.91 10.25
CA PHE A 44 -6.10 10.03 9.16
C PHE A 44 -4.96 9.79 8.16
N VAL A 45 -4.20 10.84 7.80
CA VAL A 45 -3.03 10.71 6.92
C VAL A 45 -1.98 9.78 7.53
N VAL A 46 -1.70 9.92 8.83
CA VAL A 46 -0.76 9.05 9.54
C VAL A 46 -1.28 7.62 9.64
N PHE A 47 -2.58 7.42 9.90
CA PHE A 47 -3.19 6.08 9.93
C PHE A 47 -3.02 5.35 8.60
N VAL A 48 -3.34 6.01 7.47
CA VAL A 48 -3.12 5.45 6.13
C VAL A 48 -1.64 5.16 5.91
N GLY A 49 -0.76 6.08 6.32
CA GLY A 49 0.69 5.89 6.23
C GLY A 49 1.20 4.68 6.98
N LEU A 50 0.71 4.45 8.20
CA LEU A 50 1.07 3.30 9.01
C LEU A 50 0.56 2.00 8.39
N ALA A 51 -0.67 1.99 7.87
CA ALA A 51 -1.24 0.83 7.19
C ALA A 51 -0.43 0.43 5.96
N GLU A 52 -0.05 1.41 5.13
CA GLU A 52 0.80 1.19 3.96
C GLU A 52 2.21 0.74 4.35
N LEU A 53 2.81 1.36 5.37
CA LEU A 53 4.15 1.03 5.83
C LEU A 53 4.22 -0.40 6.38
N LEU A 54 3.28 -0.77 7.26
CA LEU A 54 3.18 -2.12 7.82
C LEU A 54 2.86 -3.14 6.73
N GLY A 55 1.97 -2.81 5.79
CA GLY A 55 1.66 -3.67 4.65
C GLY A 55 2.89 -3.91 3.78
N GLY A 56 3.62 -2.86 3.41
CA GLY A 56 4.84 -2.97 2.61
C GLY A 56 5.95 -3.78 3.30
N ILE A 57 6.13 -3.62 4.61
CA ILE A 57 7.05 -4.44 5.41
C ILE A 57 6.58 -5.90 5.46
N GLY A 58 5.28 -6.12 5.69
CA GLY A 58 4.66 -7.44 5.75
C GLY A 58 4.70 -8.22 4.43
N LEU A 59 4.81 -7.52 3.29
CA LEU A 59 5.01 -8.17 1.99
C LEU A 59 6.35 -8.89 1.85
N ILE A 60 7.36 -8.57 2.68
CA ILE A 60 8.72 -9.10 2.51
C ILE A 60 9.19 -9.86 3.74
N LEU A 61 9.11 -9.25 4.93
CA LEU A 61 9.78 -9.79 6.12
C LEU A 61 9.30 -11.17 6.58
N PRO A 62 7.98 -11.46 6.70
CA PRO A 62 7.52 -12.74 7.21
C PRO A 62 8.01 -13.92 6.37
N GLU A 63 7.97 -13.76 5.05
CA GLU A 63 8.41 -14.78 4.11
C GLU A 63 9.93 -14.85 3.93
N ALA A 64 10.63 -13.71 3.95
CA ALA A 64 12.09 -13.69 3.84
C ALA A 64 12.79 -14.26 5.09
N LEU A 65 12.16 -14.11 6.26
CA LEU A 65 12.70 -14.59 7.54
C LEU A 65 12.15 -15.97 7.93
N ASP A 66 11.23 -16.53 7.14
CA ASP A 66 10.51 -17.77 7.44
C ASP A 66 9.78 -17.74 8.82
N VAL A 67 9.25 -16.56 9.18
CA VAL A 67 8.50 -16.33 10.42
C VAL A 67 7.05 -16.02 10.08
N ALA A 68 6.16 -16.99 10.33
CA ALA A 68 4.75 -16.94 9.99
C ALA A 68 4.49 -16.41 8.55
N PRO A 69 4.93 -17.13 7.49
CA PRO A 69 4.84 -16.67 6.10
C PRO A 69 3.42 -16.30 5.65
N VAL A 70 2.38 -16.85 6.29
CA VAL A 70 0.97 -16.50 6.07
C VAL A 70 0.67 -15.00 6.30
N LEU A 71 1.51 -14.28 7.04
CA LEU A 71 1.36 -12.83 7.23
C LEU A 71 1.62 -12.05 5.93
N THR A 72 2.38 -12.59 4.99
CA THR A 72 2.65 -11.94 3.70
C THR A 72 1.40 -11.81 2.82
N PRO A 73 0.64 -12.89 2.52
CA PRO A 73 -0.61 -12.74 1.79
C PRO A 73 -1.68 -11.96 2.58
N ILE A 74 -1.67 -12.00 3.91
CA ILE A 74 -2.54 -11.15 4.74
C ILE A 74 -2.19 -9.66 4.59
N ALA A 75 -0.91 -9.31 4.59
CA ALA A 75 -0.45 -7.94 4.34
C ALA A 75 -0.84 -7.47 2.93
N ALA A 76 -0.73 -8.36 1.94
CA ALA A 76 -1.18 -8.10 0.57
C ALA A 76 -2.69 -7.81 0.49
N ILE A 77 -3.53 -8.56 1.22
CA ILE A 77 -4.96 -8.26 1.35
C ILE A 77 -5.18 -6.89 2.01
N GLY A 78 -4.45 -6.58 3.09
CA GLY A 78 -4.57 -5.28 3.77
C GLY A 78 -4.28 -4.11 2.83
N LEU A 79 -3.22 -4.22 2.03
CA LEU A 79 -2.90 -3.24 0.98
C LEU A 79 -3.97 -3.17 -0.10
N ALA A 80 -4.52 -4.31 -0.54
CA ALA A 80 -5.63 -4.36 -1.48
C ALA A 80 -6.86 -3.58 -0.96
N VAL A 81 -7.22 -3.76 0.31
CA VAL A 81 -8.31 -2.99 0.95
C VAL A 81 -8.02 -1.49 0.94
N VAL A 82 -6.78 -1.09 1.27
CA VAL A 82 -6.36 0.32 1.21
C VAL A 82 -6.52 0.88 -0.21
N MET A 83 -6.13 0.11 -1.24
CA MET A 83 -6.26 0.53 -2.64
C MET A 83 -7.72 0.69 -3.08
N VAL A 84 -8.62 -0.19 -2.65
CA VAL A 84 -10.06 -0.07 -2.93
C VAL A 84 -10.63 1.21 -2.31
N LEU A 85 -10.31 1.47 -1.03
CA LEU A 85 -10.76 2.68 -0.34
C LEU A 85 -10.18 3.94 -0.99
N ALA A 86 -8.90 3.91 -1.35
CA ALA A 86 -8.22 5.02 -2.03
C ALA A 86 -8.84 5.28 -3.41
N ALA A 87 -9.08 4.23 -4.22
CA ALA A 87 -9.73 4.35 -5.52
C ALA A 87 -11.11 5.03 -5.39
N GLY A 88 -11.91 4.64 -4.41
CA GLY A 88 -13.20 5.29 -4.12
C GLY A 88 -13.05 6.77 -3.75
N HIS A 89 -12.03 7.11 -2.95
CA HIS A 89 -11.75 8.51 -2.57
C HIS A 89 -11.34 9.35 -3.79
N HIS A 90 -10.42 8.87 -4.62
CA HIS A 90 -9.95 9.57 -5.81
C HIS A 90 -11.03 9.66 -6.91
N ALA A 91 -11.87 8.64 -7.05
CA ALA A 91 -13.00 8.65 -7.98
C ALA A 91 -14.00 9.77 -7.65
N LYS A 92 -14.32 9.97 -6.36
CA LYS A 92 -15.18 11.08 -5.91
C LYS A 92 -14.61 12.46 -6.21
N ARG A 93 -13.28 12.58 -6.32
CA ARG A 93 -12.56 13.83 -6.66
C ARG A 93 -12.33 14.00 -8.17
N GLY A 94 -12.74 13.03 -8.99
CA GLY A 94 -12.49 13.05 -10.44
C GLY A 94 -11.04 12.80 -10.84
N GLU A 95 -10.20 12.31 -9.93
CA GLU A 95 -8.76 12.11 -10.14
C GLU A 95 -8.48 10.77 -10.85
N LYS A 96 -8.83 10.69 -12.15
CA LYS A 96 -8.79 9.45 -12.93
C LYS A 96 -7.42 8.75 -12.92
N GLN A 97 -6.33 9.51 -12.99
CA GLN A 97 -4.98 8.94 -12.98
C GLN A 97 -4.64 8.24 -11.66
N ALA A 98 -5.06 8.81 -10.53
CA ALA A 98 -4.86 8.19 -9.22
C ALA A 98 -5.71 6.90 -9.09
N VAL A 99 -6.92 6.89 -9.63
CA VAL A 99 -7.76 5.68 -9.66
C VAL A 99 -7.08 4.57 -10.46
N VAL A 100 -6.53 4.86 -11.64
CA VAL A 100 -5.82 3.87 -12.46
C VAL A 100 -4.61 3.30 -11.69
N MET A 101 -3.82 4.15 -11.04
CA MET A 101 -2.70 3.70 -10.21
C MET A 101 -3.16 2.76 -9.10
N ASN A 102 -4.24 3.11 -8.38
CA ASN A 102 -4.77 2.28 -7.32
C ASN A 102 -5.27 0.93 -7.83
N VAL A 103 -5.89 0.89 -9.01
CA VAL A 103 -6.33 -0.37 -9.65
C VAL A 103 -5.12 -1.25 -10.01
N VAL A 104 -4.04 -0.68 -10.53
CA VAL A 104 -2.81 -1.43 -10.81
C VAL A 104 -2.21 -1.99 -9.53
N LEU A 105 -2.05 -1.17 -8.50
CA LEU A 105 -1.52 -1.61 -7.21
C LEU A 105 -2.42 -2.66 -6.55
N LEU A 106 -3.74 -2.50 -6.63
CA LEU A 106 -4.72 -3.49 -6.18
C LEU A 106 -4.51 -4.84 -6.89
N ALA A 107 -4.41 -4.84 -8.22
CA ALA A 107 -4.21 -6.06 -8.98
C ALA A 107 -2.91 -6.77 -8.61
N LEU A 108 -1.82 -6.03 -8.44
CA LEU A 108 -0.53 -6.57 -8.00
C LEU A 108 -0.59 -7.11 -6.57
N SER A 109 -1.27 -6.41 -5.65
CA SER A 109 -1.47 -6.90 -4.28
C SER A 109 -2.29 -8.19 -4.25
N LEU A 110 -3.36 -8.28 -5.04
CA LEU A 110 -4.15 -9.51 -5.15
C LEU A 110 -3.36 -10.65 -5.79
N PHE A 111 -2.51 -10.36 -6.79
CA PHE A 111 -1.61 -11.34 -7.38
C PHE A 111 -0.66 -11.94 -6.33
N VAL A 112 -0.07 -11.10 -5.47
CA VAL A 112 0.76 -11.58 -4.36
C VAL A 112 -0.05 -12.37 -3.34
N ALA A 113 -1.23 -11.88 -2.96
CA ALA A 113 -2.09 -12.58 -2.01
C ALA A 113 -2.42 -14.00 -2.50
N ILE A 114 -2.89 -14.13 -3.74
CA ILE A 114 -3.25 -15.43 -4.33
C ILE A 114 -2.02 -16.32 -4.52
N GLY A 115 -0.87 -15.76 -4.88
CA GLY A 115 0.34 -16.55 -5.14
C GLY A 115 1.09 -17.01 -3.89
N ARG A 116 0.81 -16.43 -2.72
CA ARG A 116 1.46 -16.75 -1.44
C ARG A 116 0.54 -17.41 -0.40
N PHE A 117 -0.74 -17.60 -0.73
CA PHE A 117 -1.63 -18.53 -0.01
C PHE A 117 -1.43 -19.95 -0.52
#